data_AF-C6GAB9-F1
#
_entry.id   AF-C6GAB9-F1
#
_cell.length_a   1.000
_cell.length_b   1.000
_cell.length_c   1.000
_cell.angle_alpha   90.00
_cell.angle_beta   90.00
_cell.angle_gamma   90.00
#
_symmetry.space_group_name_H-M   'P 1'
#
loop_
_entity.id
_entity.type
_entity.pdbx_description
1 polymer ?
#
loop_
_entity_poly.entity_id
_entity_poly.type
_entity_poly.pdbx_seq_one_letter_code
_entity_poly.pdbx_strand_id
1 'polypeptide(L)'
;MRRPPLNGSKLRDNLKFAISKDHLEEAVVLLRLREELTGLTVTQLARFLRKKLYPKASKREIYKKVHRILDKLEEKEFVKTKTIGNYRFAKITLEGLRFLAETLPEWSKQAEVDLNNRLGCTKHLITNYRASREWFEIAIRLLTKPVERFEPIDKELLVLNFTTWLENISDKVLVFMDPETRVVVTKPYRTRFNSPEYIKLLLAKYDEAWKIASENYDVGVFLTVTLPPIFPLKIEQYLLSYILHRLRNWLKRRYGFTPPSIVGNEPQESLNFHKHIVFFGISRIMDKRELTLWLDDKVIRFLENMGHHIQKTVNNRLKPEEVKVFNKLGKKLLKRYLRYKKKHKGYQGPVNWITKVYKDENGKWVFENLPPDLQGNKKDGTLFDGANASVSDYIKKYIIKNLNSALEGTDKEKDPKLAWYWLVRVPFYTISPKLRKPQENPPPLGLVFLGSYSEWDLSYLLV
;
A
#
# COMPACT_ATOMS: atom_id res chain seq x y z
N MET A 1 -6.93 27.98 27.34
CA MET A 1 -6.99 28.95 26.22
C MET A 1 -7.20 28.20 24.90
N ARG A 2 -8.14 28.65 24.06
CA ARG A 2 -8.45 28.03 22.75
C ARG A 2 -7.28 28.25 21.78
N ARG A 3 -6.82 27.19 21.11
CA ARG A 3 -5.78 27.24 20.06
C ARG A 3 -6.25 28.10 18.89
N PRO A 4 -5.48 29.11 18.44
CA PRO A 4 -5.75 29.72 17.14
C PRO A 4 -5.30 28.75 16.04
N PRO A 5 -6.08 28.57 14.95
CA PRO A 5 -5.64 27.79 13.81
C PRO A 5 -4.40 28.44 13.18
N LEU A 6 -3.47 27.61 12.70
CA LEU A 6 -2.30 28.01 11.90
C LEU A 6 -2.73 28.49 10.49
N ASN A 7 -3.53 29.57 10.46
CA ASN A 7 -3.87 30.31 9.25
C ASN A 7 -2.67 31.16 8.80
N GLY A 8 -2.41 31.18 7.49
CA GLY A 8 -1.12 31.55 6.89
C GLY A 8 -0.62 32.96 7.12
N SER A 9 -1.49 33.94 7.37
CA SER A 9 -1.08 35.33 7.68
C SER A 9 -0.51 35.45 9.09
N LYS A 10 -1.19 34.86 10.08
CA LYS A 10 -0.80 34.95 11.51
C LYS A 10 0.53 34.27 11.84
N LEU A 11 0.92 33.19 11.13
CA LEU A 11 2.21 32.51 11.38
C LEU A 11 3.41 33.40 11.01
N ARG A 12 3.34 34.08 9.86
CA ARG A 12 4.40 34.97 9.39
C ARG A 12 4.51 36.20 10.28
N ASP A 13 3.37 36.77 10.68
CA ASP A 13 3.35 37.97 11.52
C ASP A 13 3.80 37.65 12.95
N ASN A 14 3.38 36.52 13.54
CA ASN A 14 3.83 36.10 14.88
C ASN A 14 5.34 35.76 14.94
N LEU A 15 5.92 35.21 13.87
CA LEU A 15 7.36 34.87 13.83
C LEU A 15 8.25 36.08 13.50
N LYS A 16 7.74 37.08 12.74
CA LYS A 16 8.47 38.33 12.44
C LYS A 16 8.78 39.17 13.67
N PHE A 17 7.96 39.11 14.71
CA PHE A 17 8.19 39.82 15.98
C PHE A 17 9.17 39.11 16.91
N ALA A 18 9.46 37.82 16.67
CA ALA A 18 10.24 36.96 17.57
C ALA A 18 11.63 36.57 17.03
N ILE A 19 11.87 36.72 15.73
CA ILE A 19 13.09 36.27 15.06
C ILE A 19 13.55 37.36 14.09
N SER A 20 14.87 37.61 14.01
CA SER A 20 15.42 38.52 13.00
C SER A 20 14.97 38.11 11.59
N LYS A 21 14.77 39.10 10.72
CA LYS A 21 14.27 38.90 9.35
C LYS A 21 15.12 37.90 8.55
N ASP A 22 16.40 37.78 8.90
CA ASP A 22 17.38 36.91 8.24
C ASP A 22 17.24 35.42 8.63
N HIS A 23 16.70 35.12 9.81
CA HIS A 23 16.48 33.73 10.27
C HIS A 23 15.04 33.24 10.12
N LEU A 24 14.11 34.12 9.73
CA LEU A 24 12.70 33.75 9.57
C LEU A 24 12.48 32.63 8.55
N GLU A 25 13.18 32.67 7.41
CA GLU A 25 13.04 31.65 6.36
C GLU A 25 13.62 30.30 6.77
N GLU A 26 14.79 30.34 7.43
CA GLU A 26 15.47 29.17 8.00
C GLU A 26 14.58 28.49 9.05
N ALA A 27 14.04 29.27 10.00
CA ALA A 27 13.14 28.78 11.04
C ALA A 27 11.85 28.19 10.46
N VAL A 28 11.28 28.78 9.40
CA VAL A 28 10.06 28.26 8.75
C VAL A 28 10.34 26.95 8.00
N VAL A 29 11.50 26.81 7.34
CA VAL A 29 11.91 25.55 6.70
C VAL A 29 12.15 24.46 7.76
N LEU A 30 12.86 24.79 8.84
CA LEU A 30 13.10 23.86 9.95
C LEU A 30 11.79 23.45 10.65
N LEU A 31 10.86 24.39 10.90
CA LEU A 31 9.52 24.08 11.42
C LEU A 31 8.77 23.09 10.53
N ARG A 32 8.88 23.26 9.22
CA ARG A 32 8.24 22.35 8.26
C ARG A 32 8.93 20.99 8.23
N LEU A 33 10.25 20.93 8.37
CA LEU A 33 10.99 19.68 8.51
C LEU A 33 10.76 19.00 9.87
N ARG A 34 10.46 19.75 10.93
CA ARG A 34 10.07 19.23 12.25
C ARG A 34 8.74 18.48 12.20
N GLU A 35 7.79 18.95 11.40
CA GLU A 35 6.52 18.23 11.15
C GLU A 35 6.74 16.90 10.41
N GLU A 36 7.83 16.77 9.64
CA GLU A 36 8.12 15.63 8.77
C GLU A 36 9.58 15.15 8.95
N LEU A 37 9.84 14.51 10.09
CA LEU A 37 11.18 14.06 10.51
C LEU A 37 11.86 13.06 9.56
N THR A 38 11.13 12.47 8.61
CA THR A 38 11.70 11.62 7.55
C THR A 38 12.41 12.42 6.45
N GLY A 39 12.16 13.73 6.39
CA GLY A 39 12.71 14.64 5.40
C GLY A 39 11.71 15.02 4.31
N LEU A 40 12.01 16.11 3.61
CA LEU A 40 11.20 16.70 2.53
C LEU A 40 12.09 17.03 1.32
N THR A 41 11.52 16.97 0.13
CA THR A 41 12.21 17.40 -1.09
C THR A 41 12.24 18.92 -1.22
N VAL A 42 13.20 19.44 -1.98
CA VAL A 42 13.24 20.86 -2.39
C VAL A 42 11.94 21.28 -3.04
N THR A 43 11.35 20.44 -3.89
CA THR A 43 10.06 20.68 -4.53
C THR A 43 8.93 20.92 -3.51
N GLN A 44 8.89 20.10 -2.46
CA GLN A 44 7.89 20.18 -1.39
C GLN A 44 8.09 21.43 -0.53
N LEU A 45 9.34 21.73 -0.15
CA LEU A 45 9.70 22.94 0.56
C LEU A 45 9.38 24.19 -0.27
N ALA A 46 9.66 24.16 -1.58
CA ALA A 46 9.36 25.27 -2.49
C ALA A 46 7.86 25.50 -2.62
N ARG A 47 7.05 24.44 -2.75
CA ARG A 47 5.58 24.54 -2.77
C ARG A 47 5.05 25.14 -1.46
N PHE A 48 5.62 24.72 -0.32
CA PHE A 48 5.25 25.21 1.00
C PHE A 48 5.60 26.70 1.17
N LEU A 49 6.85 27.10 0.88
CA LEU A 49 7.29 28.49 0.98
C LEU A 49 6.52 29.40 0.01
N ARG A 50 6.22 28.93 -1.20
CA ARG A 50 5.37 29.65 -2.15
C ARG A 50 3.99 29.91 -1.57
N LYS A 51 3.34 28.89 -1.03
CA LYS A 51 1.98 29.03 -0.48
C LYS A 51 1.93 29.91 0.77
N LYS A 52 2.98 29.92 1.59
CA LYS A 52 2.98 30.53 2.92
C LYS A 52 3.65 31.90 3.00
N LEU A 53 4.78 32.08 2.33
CA LEU A 53 5.60 33.30 2.42
C LEU A 53 5.63 34.09 1.11
N TYR A 54 5.59 33.40 -0.03
CA TYR A 54 5.85 33.98 -1.35
C TYR A 54 4.78 33.63 -2.40
N PRO A 55 3.50 33.98 -2.20
CA PRO A 55 2.41 33.57 -3.08
C PRO A 55 2.51 34.13 -4.51
N LYS A 56 3.17 35.28 -4.67
CA LYS A 56 3.34 35.98 -5.96
C LYS A 56 4.67 35.67 -6.68
N ALA A 57 5.60 34.93 -6.05
CA ALA A 57 6.91 34.66 -6.66
C ALA A 57 6.86 33.47 -7.64
N SER A 58 7.76 33.49 -8.62
CA SER A 58 7.81 32.44 -9.65
C SER A 58 8.32 31.12 -9.07
N LYS A 59 7.93 30.00 -9.70
CA LYS A 59 8.37 28.66 -9.28
C LYS A 59 9.90 28.54 -9.29
N ARG A 60 10.56 29.06 -10.33
CA ARG A 60 12.02 28.96 -10.51
C ARG A 60 12.80 29.70 -9.42
N GLU A 61 12.33 30.90 -9.03
CA GLU A 61 12.97 31.69 -7.97
C GLU A 61 12.89 31.02 -6.60
N ILE A 62 11.73 30.43 -6.27
CA ILE A 62 11.54 29.78 -4.97
C ILE A 62 12.36 28.51 -4.86
N TYR A 63 12.51 27.74 -5.94
CA TYR A 63 13.40 26.57 -5.93
C TYR A 63 14.85 26.96 -5.65
N LYS A 64 15.37 27.99 -6.36
CA LYS A 64 16.72 28.53 -6.10
C LYS A 64 16.86 28.99 -4.65
N LYS A 65 15.83 29.65 -4.11
CA LYS A 65 15.83 30.12 -2.72
C LYS A 65 15.83 28.96 -1.72
N VAL A 66 15.03 27.92 -1.92
CA VAL A 66 15.04 26.72 -1.07
C VAL A 66 16.40 26.04 -1.09
N HIS A 67 17.03 25.88 -2.26
CA HIS A 67 18.38 25.34 -2.35
C HIS A 67 19.37 26.13 -1.48
N ARG A 68 19.39 27.46 -1.63
CA ARG A 68 20.25 28.34 -0.81
C ARG A 68 19.98 28.24 0.69
N ILE A 69 18.71 28.13 1.09
CA ILE A 69 18.34 27.96 2.51
C ILE A 69 18.86 26.61 3.02
N LEU A 70 18.69 25.54 2.24
CA LEU A 70 19.18 24.23 2.62
C LEU A 70 20.71 24.15 2.69
N ASP A 71 21.42 24.80 1.76
CA ASP A 71 22.88 24.91 1.81
C ASP A 71 23.34 25.55 3.13
N LYS A 72 22.75 26.69 3.49
CA LYS A 72 23.04 27.38 4.77
C LYS A 72 22.68 26.55 6.01
N LEU A 73 21.55 25.86 5.97
CA LEU A 73 21.12 25.02 7.09
C LEU A 73 21.99 23.76 7.23
N GLU A 74 22.55 23.27 6.12
CA GLU A 74 23.45 22.12 6.09
C GLU A 74 24.85 22.50 6.58
N GLU A 75 25.36 23.68 6.20
CA GLU A 75 26.59 24.27 6.76
C GLU A 75 26.52 24.42 8.29
N LYS A 76 25.34 24.74 8.83
CA LYS A 76 25.08 24.84 10.27
C LYS A 76 24.78 23.49 10.95
N GLU A 77 24.87 22.39 10.20
CA GLU A 77 24.47 21.04 10.64
C GLU A 77 23.01 20.90 11.11
N PHE A 78 22.13 21.88 10.83
CA PHE A 78 20.72 21.85 11.24
C PHE A 78 19.86 20.93 10.37
N VAL A 79 20.30 20.68 9.14
CA VAL A 79 19.71 19.70 8.25
C VAL A 79 20.80 18.83 7.63
N LYS A 80 20.46 17.59 7.31
CA LYS A 80 21.24 16.74 6.40
C LYS A 80 20.52 16.69 5.08
N THR A 81 21.20 16.99 3.98
CA THR A 81 20.65 16.79 2.65
C THR A 81 21.19 15.52 2.01
N LYS A 82 20.37 14.94 1.13
CA LYS A 82 20.75 13.80 0.31
C LYS A 82 20.06 13.92 -1.03
N THR A 83 20.79 13.68 -2.12
CA THR A 83 20.20 13.53 -3.44
C THR A 83 19.79 12.09 -3.65
N ILE A 84 18.53 11.86 -4.03
CA ILE A 84 18.00 10.55 -4.41
C ILE A 84 17.31 10.75 -5.77
N GLY A 85 17.86 10.11 -6.81
CA GLY A 85 17.50 10.41 -8.21
C GLY A 85 17.72 11.89 -8.55
N ASN A 86 16.72 12.53 -9.16
CA ASN A 86 16.75 13.96 -9.51
C ASN A 86 16.29 14.91 -8.38
N TYR A 87 16.05 14.39 -7.18
CA TYR A 87 15.49 15.18 -6.08
C TYR A 87 16.48 15.32 -4.93
N ARG A 88 16.71 16.56 -4.51
CA ARG A 88 17.41 16.87 -3.25
C ARG A 88 16.42 16.82 -2.09
N PHE A 89 16.71 15.97 -1.12
CA PHE A 89 15.98 15.84 0.14
C PHE A 89 16.72 16.56 1.24
N ALA A 90 15.98 17.12 2.19
CA ALA A 90 16.50 17.65 3.43
C ALA A 90 15.80 17.00 4.60
N LYS A 91 16.54 16.65 5.64
CA LYS A 91 16.03 16.11 6.90
C LYS A 91 16.60 16.93 8.05
N ILE A 92 15.75 17.30 9.00
CA ILE A 92 16.20 18.02 10.20
C ILE A 92 17.09 17.12 11.07
N THR A 93 18.17 17.68 11.60
CA THR A 93 19.07 17.00 12.55
C THR A 93 18.62 17.27 13.99
N LEU A 94 19.30 16.64 14.95
CA LEU A 94 19.09 16.94 16.37
C LEU A 94 19.45 18.41 16.69
N GLU A 95 20.51 18.93 16.07
CA GLU A 95 20.96 20.31 16.27
C GLU A 95 19.96 21.31 15.70
N GLY A 96 19.37 21.02 14.53
CA GLY A 96 18.28 21.83 13.98
C GLY A 96 17.02 21.83 14.86
N LEU A 97 16.76 20.74 15.58
CA LEU A 97 15.65 20.68 16.56
C LEU A 97 15.96 21.49 17.83
N ARG A 98 17.21 21.47 18.31
CA ARG A 98 17.67 22.29 19.45
C ARG A 98 17.60 23.76 19.13
N PHE A 99 18.10 24.15 17.96
CA PHE A 99 17.97 25.53 17.45
C PHE A 99 16.51 26.00 17.45
N LEU A 100 15.56 25.17 17.00
CA LEU A 100 14.13 25.52 17.06
C LEU A 100 13.60 25.64 18.50
N ALA A 101 14.10 24.83 19.43
CA ALA A 101 13.71 24.88 20.83
C ALA A 101 14.25 26.13 21.55
N GLU A 102 15.40 26.65 21.11
CA GLU A 102 16.05 27.85 21.66
C GLU A 102 15.52 29.13 21.01
N THR A 103 15.30 29.12 19.69
CA THR A 103 14.97 30.31 18.89
C THR A 103 13.48 30.66 18.91
N LEU A 104 12.59 29.70 19.18
CA LEU A 104 11.15 29.94 19.10
C LEU A 104 10.49 30.22 20.48
N PRO A 105 9.44 31.05 20.57
CA PRO A 105 8.77 31.34 21.85
C PRO A 105 8.03 30.13 22.45
N GLU A 106 7.82 30.12 23.78
CA GLU A 106 7.19 29.06 24.59
C GLU A 106 5.95 28.38 23.94
N TRP A 107 5.05 29.17 23.34
CA TRP A 107 3.81 28.68 22.72
C TRP A 107 4.03 27.79 21.48
N SER A 108 5.19 27.90 20.82
CA SER A 108 5.59 27.09 19.67
C SER A 108 6.46 25.88 20.04
N LYS A 109 7.02 25.89 21.26
CA LYS A 109 7.64 24.75 21.94
C LYS A 109 6.59 23.76 22.47
N GLN A 110 5.40 24.27 22.80
CA GLN A 110 4.20 23.51 23.21
C GLN A 110 3.39 22.89 22.06
N ALA A 111 3.86 22.98 20.81
CA ALA A 111 3.47 21.95 19.86
C ALA A 111 4.09 20.66 20.39
N GLU A 112 3.36 19.93 21.23
CA GLU A 112 3.62 18.52 21.45
C GLU A 112 3.88 17.97 20.06
N VAL A 113 5.15 17.70 19.76
CA VAL A 113 5.47 16.58 18.88
C VAL A 113 4.82 15.46 19.65
N ASP A 114 3.57 15.21 19.29
CA ASP A 114 2.76 14.25 19.97
C ASP A 114 3.38 12.93 19.56
N LEU A 115 4.40 12.54 20.33
CA LEU A 115 5.08 11.25 20.26
C LEU A 115 4.04 10.15 20.51
N ASN A 116 2.87 10.49 21.09
CA ASN A 116 1.68 9.65 21.19
C ASN A 116 0.75 9.72 19.96
N ASN A 117 0.87 10.71 19.06
CA ASN A 117 0.30 10.73 17.70
C ASN A 117 1.07 9.86 16.71
N ARG A 118 2.11 9.14 17.18
CA ARG A 118 2.30 7.75 16.75
C ARG A 118 1.08 6.93 17.18
N LEU A 119 -0.06 7.19 16.55
CA LEU A 119 -1.28 6.42 16.71
C LEU A 119 -0.96 4.93 16.47
N GLY A 120 -0.72 4.20 17.57
CA GLY A 120 -0.74 2.74 17.60
C GLY A 120 0.29 2.02 16.74
N CYS A 121 1.40 2.66 16.37
CA CYS A 121 2.44 2.04 15.56
C CYS A 121 3.25 1.08 16.43
N THR A 122 2.76 -0.15 16.56
CA THR A 122 3.53 -1.23 17.18
C THR A 122 4.64 -1.55 16.20
N LYS A 123 5.90 -1.33 16.59
CA LYS A 123 7.09 -1.78 15.85
C LYS A 123 6.88 -3.21 15.32
N HIS A 124 6.20 -4.06 16.10
CA HIS A 124 5.72 -5.42 15.79
C HIS A 124 4.93 -5.61 14.48
N LEU A 125 4.32 -4.57 13.90
CA LEU A 125 3.63 -4.69 12.61
C LEU A 125 4.60 -4.98 11.45
N ILE A 126 5.86 -4.51 11.55
CA ILE A 126 6.81 -4.46 10.44
C ILE A 126 8.23 -4.92 10.84
N THR A 127 8.52 -5.18 12.13
CA THR A 127 9.90 -5.39 12.64
C THR A 127 10.68 -6.60 12.12
N ASN A 128 10.09 -7.52 11.35
CA ASN A 128 10.79 -8.74 10.90
C ASN A 128 10.75 -8.93 9.37
N TYR A 129 10.42 -7.89 8.60
CA TYR A 129 10.43 -8.01 7.14
C TYR A 129 11.86 -7.83 6.61
N ARG A 130 12.39 -8.87 5.96
CA ARG A 130 13.50 -8.68 5.01
C ARG A 130 12.99 -7.76 3.91
N ALA A 131 13.55 -6.56 3.84
CA ALA A 131 13.03 -5.47 3.03
C ALA A 131 14.16 -4.58 2.55
N SER A 132 13.98 -3.98 1.38
CA SER A 132 14.80 -2.85 0.99
C SER A 132 14.49 -1.65 1.89
N ARG A 133 15.42 -0.70 1.95
CA ARG A 133 15.27 0.50 2.75
C ARG A 133 14.07 1.34 2.30
N GLU A 134 13.90 1.49 0.98
CA GLU A 134 12.81 2.23 0.36
C GLU A 134 11.45 1.67 0.79
N TRP A 135 11.31 0.34 0.77
CA TRP A 135 10.08 -0.30 1.24
C TRP A 135 9.86 -0.07 2.73
N PHE A 136 10.91 -0.20 3.55
CA PHE A 136 10.78 -0.10 5.00
C PHE A 136 10.36 1.30 5.45
N GLU A 137 10.96 2.35 4.86
CA GLU A 137 10.67 3.75 5.18
C GLU A 137 9.20 4.09 4.89
N ILE A 138 8.69 3.71 3.71
CA ILE A 138 7.29 3.98 3.37
C ILE A 138 6.32 3.05 4.10
N ALA A 139 6.71 1.81 4.38
CA ALA A 139 5.87 0.83 5.08
C ALA A 139 5.54 1.31 6.50
N ILE A 140 6.51 1.82 7.25
CA ILE A 140 6.26 2.37 8.60
C ILE A 140 5.20 3.48 8.53
N ARG A 141 5.30 4.35 7.53
CA ARG A 141 4.37 5.46 7.34
C ARG A 141 2.97 4.96 6.99
N LEU A 142 2.83 4.14 5.94
CA LEU A 142 1.52 3.86 5.35
C LEU A 142 0.84 2.61 5.88
N LEU A 143 1.58 1.53 6.16
CA LEU A 143 0.96 0.27 6.60
C LEU A 143 0.33 0.37 7.98
N THR A 144 0.80 1.31 8.82
CA THR A 144 0.31 1.54 10.17
C THR A 144 -0.69 2.68 10.28
N LYS A 145 -0.87 3.44 9.19
CA LYS A 145 -1.75 4.61 9.13
C LYS A 145 -3.13 4.20 8.60
N PRO A 146 -4.23 4.63 9.24
CA PRO A 146 -5.57 4.48 8.69
C PRO A 146 -5.71 5.19 7.35
N VAL A 147 -6.39 4.57 6.40
CA VAL A 147 -6.53 5.10 5.03
C VAL A 147 -7.24 6.46 5.00
N GLU A 148 -8.23 6.68 5.87
CA GLU A 148 -8.94 7.97 5.99
C GLU A 148 -8.04 9.14 6.42
N ARG A 149 -6.84 8.83 6.91
CA ARG A 149 -5.84 9.82 7.32
C ARG A 149 -4.77 10.01 6.27
N PHE A 150 -4.82 9.28 5.15
CA PHE A 150 -3.85 9.45 4.08
C PHE A 150 -3.91 10.87 3.56
N GLU A 151 -2.74 11.47 3.43
CA GLU A 151 -2.56 12.81 2.89
C GLU A 151 -2.19 12.69 1.41
N PRO A 152 -2.40 13.73 0.59
CA PRO A 152 -2.00 13.69 -0.82
C PRO A 152 -0.52 13.29 -1.03
N ILE A 153 0.36 13.72 -0.12
CA ILE A 153 1.79 13.38 -0.12
C ILE A 153 2.06 11.89 0.08
N ASP A 154 1.17 11.14 0.73
CA ASP A 154 1.36 9.72 1.00
C ASP A 154 1.38 8.90 -0.30
N LYS A 155 0.55 9.28 -1.28
CA LYS A 155 0.56 8.66 -2.62
C LYS A 155 1.83 9.00 -3.38
N GLU A 156 2.25 10.27 -3.35
CA GLU A 156 3.49 10.74 -3.99
C GLU A 156 4.72 10.01 -3.42
N LEU A 157 4.83 9.91 -2.09
CA LEU A 157 5.92 9.20 -1.42
C LEU A 157 5.90 7.70 -1.72
N LEU A 158 4.73 7.10 -1.84
CA LEU A 158 4.59 5.70 -2.22
C LEU A 158 5.13 5.44 -3.63
N VAL A 159 4.72 6.25 -4.60
CA VAL A 159 5.19 6.15 -5.99
C VAL A 159 6.70 6.38 -6.06
N LEU A 160 7.21 7.39 -5.36
CA LEU A 160 8.63 7.72 -5.32
C LEU A 160 9.47 6.56 -4.78
N ASN A 161 9.13 6.02 -3.61
CA ASN A 161 9.87 4.90 -3.01
C ASN A 161 9.76 3.63 -3.87
N PHE A 162 8.63 3.39 -4.51
CA PHE A 162 8.46 2.26 -5.42
C PHE A 162 9.33 2.42 -6.67
N THR A 163 9.40 3.62 -7.24
CA THR A 163 10.22 3.91 -8.43
C THR A 163 11.70 3.83 -8.11
N THR A 164 12.15 4.44 -6.99
CA THR A 164 13.54 4.29 -6.51
C THR A 164 13.89 2.83 -6.26
N TRP A 165 12.96 2.03 -5.71
CA TRP A 165 13.19 0.60 -5.57
C TRP A 165 13.35 -0.10 -6.92
N LEU A 166 12.53 0.23 -7.93
CA LEU A 166 12.64 -0.34 -9.29
C LEU A 166 13.99 0.00 -9.95
N GLU A 167 14.42 1.26 -9.87
CA GLU A 167 15.72 1.71 -10.35
C GLU A 167 16.85 0.94 -9.65
N ASN A 168 16.78 0.84 -8.32
CA ASN A 168 17.79 0.15 -7.50
C ASN A 168 17.87 -1.37 -7.71
N ILE A 169 16.90 -2.00 -8.38
CA ILE A 169 16.96 -3.44 -8.71
C ILE A 169 17.18 -3.68 -10.20
N SER A 170 17.18 -2.63 -11.02
CA SER A 170 17.19 -2.75 -12.48
C SER A 170 18.50 -3.36 -13.01
N ASP A 171 19.61 -3.05 -12.36
CA ASP A 171 20.97 -3.50 -12.64
C ASP A 171 21.43 -4.65 -11.73
N LYS A 172 20.55 -5.13 -10.85
CA LYS A 172 20.90 -6.17 -9.88
C LYS A 172 20.76 -7.56 -10.47
N VAL A 173 21.64 -8.43 -10.02
CA VAL A 173 21.55 -9.88 -10.22
C VAL A 173 21.44 -10.59 -8.87
N LEU A 174 20.70 -11.69 -8.87
CA LEU A 174 20.67 -12.66 -7.81
C LEU A 174 21.89 -13.57 -7.96
N VAL A 175 22.66 -13.72 -6.89
CA VAL A 175 23.92 -14.45 -6.89
C VAL A 175 23.76 -15.72 -6.07
N PHE A 176 24.13 -16.83 -6.67
CA PHE A 176 24.08 -18.16 -6.10
C PHE A 176 25.46 -18.81 -6.19
N MET A 177 25.79 -19.66 -5.24
CA MET A 177 27.01 -20.45 -5.24
C MET A 177 26.66 -21.93 -5.14
N ASP A 178 27.26 -22.72 -6.02
CA ASP A 178 27.30 -24.17 -5.86
C ASP A 178 28.25 -24.52 -4.71
N PRO A 179 27.77 -25.19 -3.64
CA PRO A 179 28.61 -25.50 -2.50
C PRO A 179 29.73 -26.52 -2.81
N GLU A 180 29.54 -27.39 -3.82
CA GLU A 180 30.49 -28.45 -4.19
C GLU A 180 31.56 -27.89 -5.13
N THR A 181 31.13 -27.25 -6.22
CA THR A 181 32.04 -26.75 -7.27
C THR A 181 32.57 -25.35 -6.99
N ARG A 182 31.98 -24.64 -6.01
CA ARG A 182 32.23 -23.22 -5.71
C ARG A 182 31.93 -22.28 -6.89
N VAL A 183 31.28 -22.76 -7.94
CA VAL A 183 30.90 -21.96 -9.10
C VAL A 183 29.80 -20.97 -8.72
N VAL A 184 29.99 -19.72 -9.14
CA VAL A 184 29.01 -18.65 -8.95
C VAL A 184 28.08 -18.60 -10.16
N VAL A 185 26.78 -18.68 -9.89
CA VAL A 185 25.71 -18.57 -10.89
C VAL A 185 24.92 -17.29 -10.61
N THR A 186 24.79 -16.45 -11.63
CA THR A 186 23.99 -15.22 -11.55
C THR A 186 22.69 -15.35 -12.32
N LYS A 187 21.64 -14.69 -11.84
CA LYS A 187 20.37 -14.53 -12.56
C LYS A 187 19.89 -13.09 -12.45
N PRO A 188 19.33 -12.48 -13.51
CA PRO A 188 18.76 -11.14 -13.42
C PRO A 188 17.73 -11.03 -12.29
N TYR A 189 17.72 -9.91 -11.55
CA TYR A 189 16.74 -9.65 -10.50
C TYR A 189 15.38 -9.35 -11.13
N ARG A 190 14.60 -10.40 -11.39
CA ARG A 190 13.28 -10.29 -12.01
C ARG A 190 12.17 -10.40 -10.97
N THR A 191 11.22 -9.48 -11.07
CA THR A 191 10.00 -9.41 -10.24
C THR A 191 8.78 -9.21 -11.12
N ARG A 192 7.60 -9.32 -10.51
CA ARG A 192 6.33 -8.98 -11.18
C ARG A 192 6.19 -7.50 -11.58
N PHE A 193 7.13 -6.64 -11.21
CA PHE A 193 7.06 -5.19 -11.47
C PHE A 193 8.09 -4.69 -12.47
N ASN A 194 9.12 -5.47 -12.80
CA ASN A 194 10.19 -5.08 -13.72
C ASN A 194 10.46 -6.10 -14.85
N SER A 195 9.78 -7.25 -14.89
CA SER A 195 9.91 -8.22 -15.98
C SER A 195 8.59 -8.40 -16.73
N PRO A 196 8.51 -7.92 -17.99
CA PRO A 196 7.36 -8.19 -18.87
C PRO A 196 7.09 -9.69 -19.05
N GLU A 197 8.13 -10.52 -19.11
CA GLU A 197 8.01 -11.98 -19.23
C GLU A 197 7.31 -12.58 -18.00
N TYR A 198 7.69 -12.12 -16.80
CA TYR A 198 7.05 -12.56 -15.57
C TYR A 198 5.57 -12.16 -15.53
N ILE A 199 5.24 -10.96 -16.02
CA ILE A 199 3.85 -10.49 -16.06
C ILE A 199 3.04 -11.28 -17.11
N LYS A 200 3.61 -11.58 -18.28
CA LYS A 200 3.01 -12.48 -19.28
C LYS A 200 2.74 -13.87 -18.69
N LEU A 201 3.66 -14.41 -17.89
CA LEU A 201 3.46 -15.67 -17.18
C LEU A 201 2.30 -15.59 -16.17
N LEU A 202 2.18 -14.47 -15.44
CA LEU A 202 1.03 -14.25 -14.55
C LEU A 202 -0.29 -14.17 -15.33
N LEU A 203 -0.31 -13.49 -16.47
CA LEU A 203 -1.49 -13.45 -17.34
C LEU A 203 -1.85 -14.84 -17.86
N ALA A 204 -0.89 -15.62 -18.34
CA ALA A 204 -1.12 -16.99 -18.79
C ALA A 204 -1.69 -17.88 -17.67
N LYS A 205 -1.14 -17.80 -16.46
CA LYS A 205 -1.66 -18.53 -15.28
C LYS A 205 -3.08 -18.10 -14.90
N TYR A 206 -3.39 -16.83 -15.09
CA TYR A 206 -4.72 -16.28 -14.83
C TYR A 206 -5.74 -16.78 -15.87
N ASP A 207 -5.39 -16.70 -17.15
CA ASP A 207 -6.23 -17.14 -18.26
C ASP A 207 -6.45 -18.66 -18.23
N GLU A 208 -5.42 -19.44 -17.89
CA GLU A 208 -5.52 -20.89 -17.67
C GLU A 208 -6.48 -21.23 -16.53
N ALA A 209 -6.45 -20.49 -15.42
CA ALA A 209 -7.37 -20.71 -14.31
C ALA A 209 -8.83 -20.44 -14.68
N TRP A 210 -9.08 -19.44 -15.53
CA TRP A 210 -10.41 -19.18 -16.08
C TRP A 210 -10.84 -20.25 -17.08
N LYS A 211 -9.91 -20.77 -17.89
CA LYS A 211 -10.18 -21.91 -18.79
C LYS A 211 -10.63 -23.13 -17.98
N ILE A 212 -9.85 -23.54 -16.98
CA ILE A 212 -10.20 -24.66 -16.09
C ILE A 212 -11.54 -24.40 -15.39
N ALA A 213 -11.77 -23.18 -14.89
CA ALA A 213 -13.04 -22.83 -14.27
C ALA A 213 -14.23 -22.94 -15.24
N SER A 214 -14.03 -22.52 -16.49
CA SER A 214 -15.07 -22.56 -17.54
C SER A 214 -15.36 -23.98 -18.02
N GLU A 215 -14.37 -24.86 -18.02
CA GLU A 215 -14.55 -26.27 -18.38
C GLU A 215 -15.32 -27.05 -17.31
N ASN A 216 -15.20 -26.66 -16.03
CA ASN A 216 -15.72 -27.42 -14.90
C ASN A 216 -16.98 -26.83 -14.25
N TYR A 217 -17.33 -25.57 -14.56
CA TYR A 217 -18.42 -24.86 -13.91
C TYR A 217 -19.16 -23.94 -14.87
N ASP A 218 -20.48 -23.83 -14.69
CA ASP A 218 -21.36 -22.94 -15.48
C ASP A 218 -21.93 -21.77 -14.67
N VAL A 219 -21.75 -21.82 -13.35
CA VAL A 219 -22.29 -20.83 -12.42
C VAL A 219 -21.29 -20.48 -11.34
N GLY A 220 -21.38 -19.24 -10.86
CA GLY A 220 -20.60 -18.75 -9.74
C GLY A 220 -21.27 -17.57 -9.04
N VAL A 221 -20.58 -17.06 -8.02
CA VAL A 221 -20.94 -15.83 -7.31
C VAL A 221 -19.75 -14.90 -7.29
N PHE A 222 -19.96 -13.67 -7.72
CA PHE A 222 -19.02 -12.58 -7.55
C PHE A 222 -19.34 -11.81 -6.27
N LEU A 223 -18.31 -11.55 -5.45
CA LEU A 223 -18.40 -10.87 -4.16
C LEU A 223 -17.29 -9.83 -4.05
N THR A 224 -17.67 -8.60 -3.73
CA THR A 224 -16.74 -7.52 -3.37
C THR A 224 -16.84 -7.25 -1.88
N VAL A 225 -15.71 -7.37 -1.18
CA VAL A 225 -15.58 -7.05 0.25
C VAL A 225 -14.68 -5.84 0.42
N THR A 226 -15.17 -4.87 1.20
CA THR A 226 -14.53 -3.59 1.47
C THR A 226 -14.63 -3.28 2.96
N LEU A 227 -13.51 -2.91 3.58
CA LEU A 227 -13.50 -2.42 4.95
C LEU A 227 -13.60 -0.88 4.97
N PRO A 228 -14.15 -0.28 6.04
CA PRO A 228 -14.15 1.17 6.18
C PRO A 228 -12.71 1.67 6.36
N PRO A 229 -12.38 2.87 5.85
CA PRO A 229 -11.00 3.39 5.77
C PRO A 229 -10.42 3.81 7.14
N ILE A 230 -11.03 3.38 8.24
CA ILE A 230 -10.63 3.67 9.62
C ILE A 230 -9.52 2.74 10.12
N PHE A 231 -9.25 1.65 9.40
CA PHE A 231 -8.27 0.65 9.80
C PHE A 231 -6.91 0.96 9.18
N PRO A 232 -5.80 0.70 9.89
CA PRO A 232 -4.49 0.68 9.25
C PRO A 232 -4.44 -0.32 8.09
N LEU A 233 -3.78 0.04 7.00
CA LEU A 233 -3.76 -0.77 5.77
C LEU A 233 -3.26 -2.21 6.01
N LYS A 234 -2.29 -2.40 6.92
CA LYS A 234 -1.83 -3.76 7.29
C LYS A 234 -2.89 -4.58 8.02
N ILE A 235 -3.68 -3.93 8.87
CA ILE A 235 -4.76 -4.59 9.60
C ILE A 235 -5.89 -4.96 8.65
N GLU A 236 -6.19 -4.13 7.65
CA GLU A 236 -7.16 -4.48 6.59
C GLU A 236 -6.76 -5.76 5.87
N GLN A 237 -5.48 -5.88 5.49
CA GLN A 237 -4.95 -7.08 4.84
C GLN A 237 -5.19 -8.34 5.70
N TYR A 238 -4.90 -8.28 7.00
CA TYR A 238 -5.11 -9.42 7.91
C TYR A 238 -6.60 -9.72 8.11
N LEU A 239 -7.42 -8.70 8.27
CA LEU A 239 -8.84 -8.82 8.54
C LEU A 239 -9.59 -9.39 7.33
N LEU A 240 -9.28 -8.93 6.11
CA LEU A 240 -9.83 -9.48 4.87
C LEU A 240 -9.40 -10.93 4.64
N SER A 241 -8.15 -11.28 4.98
CA SER A 241 -7.66 -12.66 4.90
C SER A 241 -8.41 -13.58 5.88
N TYR A 242 -8.62 -13.10 7.11
CA TYR A 242 -9.41 -13.80 8.12
C TYR A 242 -10.87 -14.01 7.68
N ILE A 243 -11.52 -12.95 7.19
CA ILE A 243 -12.90 -13.00 6.69
C ILE A 243 -13.04 -14.03 5.58
N LEU A 244 -12.16 -14.00 4.57
CA LEU A 244 -12.22 -14.94 3.46
C LEU A 244 -12.05 -16.38 3.93
N HIS A 245 -11.15 -16.63 4.90
CA HIS A 245 -10.97 -17.95 5.49
C HIS A 245 -12.23 -18.43 6.23
N ARG A 246 -12.90 -17.55 6.99
CA ARG A 246 -14.17 -17.89 7.64
C ARG A 246 -15.29 -18.16 6.64
N LEU A 247 -15.37 -17.35 5.58
CA LEU A 247 -16.36 -17.53 4.52
C LEU A 247 -16.17 -18.87 3.80
N ARG A 248 -14.94 -19.23 3.42
CA ARG A 248 -14.64 -20.55 2.82
C ARG A 248 -15.04 -21.72 3.71
N ASN A 249 -14.78 -21.63 5.01
CA ASN A 249 -15.17 -22.66 5.97
C ASN A 249 -16.69 -22.75 6.17
N TRP A 250 -17.40 -21.62 6.06
CA TRP A 250 -18.85 -21.62 6.07
C TRP A 250 -19.43 -22.25 4.79
N LEU A 251 -18.89 -21.89 3.62
CA LEU A 251 -19.25 -22.49 2.33
C LEU A 251 -19.00 -24.00 2.32
N LYS A 252 -17.86 -24.46 2.84
CA LYS A 252 -17.56 -25.90 2.98
C LYS A 252 -18.63 -26.64 3.76
N ARG A 253 -19.10 -26.07 4.87
CA ARG A 253 -20.14 -26.69 5.71
C ARG A 253 -21.51 -26.67 5.04
N ARG A 254 -21.82 -25.62 4.26
CA ARG A 254 -23.11 -25.49 3.57
C ARG A 254 -23.22 -26.39 2.34
N TYR A 255 -22.15 -26.49 1.54
CA TYR A 255 -22.18 -27.17 0.24
C TYR A 255 -21.48 -28.54 0.25
N GLY A 256 -20.86 -28.95 1.36
CA GLY A 256 -20.08 -30.19 1.44
C GLY A 256 -18.69 -30.11 0.82
N PHE A 257 -18.40 -29.09 0.01
CA PHE A 257 -17.09 -28.83 -0.58
C PHE A 257 -16.70 -27.36 -0.44
N THR A 258 -15.40 -27.05 -0.51
CA THR A 258 -14.94 -25.65 -0.58
C THR A 258 -15.01 -25.18 -2.03
N PRO A 259 -15.88 -24.21 -2.38
CA PRO A 259 -15.98 -23.72 -3.75
C PRO A 259 -14.63 -23.18 -4.23
N PRO A 260 -14.15 -23.60 -5.41
CA PRO A 260 -12.97 -23.00 -6.01
C PRO A 260 -13.18 -21.50 -6.23
N SER A 261 -12.10 -20.73 -6.16
CA SER A 261 -12.21 -19.28 -6.26
C SER A 261 -11.01 -18.64 -6.93
N ILE A 262 -11.28 -17.55 -7.65
CA ILE A 262 -10.28 -16.58 -8.09
C ILE A 262 -10.52 -15.31 -7.27
N VAL A 263 -9.45 -14.80 -6.65
CA VAL A 263 -9.52 -13.65 -5.75
C VAL A 263 -8.58 -12.57 -6.24
N GLY A 264 -9.11 -11.42 -6.63
CA GLY A 264 -8.35 -10.20 -6.92
C GLY A 264 -8.21 -9.33 -5.67
N ASN A 265 -7.01 -8.83 -5.40
CA ASN A 265 -6.81 -7.76 -4.42
C ASN A 265 -6.79 -6.44 -5.18
N GLU A 266 -7.50 -5.42 -4.72
CA GLU A 266 -7.57 -4.14 -5.44
C GLU A 266 -7.48 -2.96 -4.46
N PRO A 267 -6.67 -1.92 -4.73
CA PRO A 267 -6.78 -0.66 -4.04
C PRO A 267 -7.90 0.21 -4.61
N GLN A 268 -8.72 0.81 -3.75
CA GLN A 268 -9.57 1.94 -4.14
C GLN A 268 -8.72 3.14 -4.58
N GLU A 269 -9.39 4.19 -5.09
CA GLU A 269 -8.74 5.47 -5.33
C GLU A 269 -8.08 6.05 -4.07
N SER A 270 -8.66 5.85 -2.89
CA SER A 270 -8.06 6.22 -1.61
C SER A 270 -6.93 5.30 -1.15
N LEU A 271 -6.59 4.24 -1.91
CA LEU A 271 -5.72 3.13 -1.53
C LEU A 271 -6.28 2.18 -0.46
N ASN A 272 -7.57 2.32 -0.14
CA ASN A 272 -8.29 1.42 0.76
C ASN A 272 -8.38 0.00 0.17
N PHE A 273 -8.21 -1.03 0.99
CA PHE A 273 -8.11 -2.41 0.49
C PHE A 273 -9.50 -2.96 0.12
N HIS A 274 -9.67 -3.32 -1.16
CA HIS A 274 -10.77 -4.12 -1.69
C HIS A 274 -10.36 -5.54 -2.04
N LYS A 275 -11.31 -6.45 -1.93
CA LYS A 275 -11.14 -7.83 -2.38
C LYS A 275 -12.32 -8.26 -3.24
N HIS A 276 -12.03 -8.57 -4.49
CA HIS A 276 -12.97 -9.18 -5.44
C HIS A 276 -12.78 -10.68 -5.43
N ILE A 277 -13.87 -11.43 -5.31
CA ILE A 277 -13.85 -12.88 -5.18
C ILE A 277 -14.89 -13.45 -6.12
N VAL A 278 -14.47 -14.36 -7.00
CA VAL A 278 -15.37 -15.23 -7.76
C VAL A 278 -15.31 -16.61 -7.13
N PHE A 279 -16.44 -17.12 -6.64
CA PHE A 279 -16.60 -18.52 -6.26
C PHE A 279 -17.29 -19.27 -7.39
N PHE A 280 -16.80 -20.46 -7.74
CA PHE A 280 -17.34 -21.29 -8.81
C PHE A 280 -18.09 -22.51 -8.26
N GLY A 281 -19.09 -22.98 -9.01
CA GLY A 281 -19.89 -24.16 -8.68
C GLY A 281 -20.98 -23.91 -7.63
N ILE A 282 -21.27 -22.65 -7.32
CA ILE A 282 -22.38 -22.24 -6.45
C ILE A 282 -23.13 -21.08 -7.09
N SER A 283 -24.46 -21.06 -6.98
CA SER A 283 -25.31 -19.98 -7.51
C SER A 283 -25.60 -18.88 -6.50
N ARG A 284 -25.34 -19.13 -5.21
CA ARG A 284 -25.68 -18.22 -4.11
C ARG A 284 -24.74 -18.44 -2.93
N ILE A 285 -24.54 -17.42 -2.10
CA ILE A 285 -23.88 -17.53 -0.79
C ILE A 285 -24.93 -17.38 0.31
N MET A 286 -25.48 -16.18 0.45
CA MET A 286 -26.58 -15.78 1.32
C MET A 286 -27.25 -14.56 0.66
N ASP A 287 -28.38 -14.09 1.19
CA ASP A 287 -28.87 -12.77 0.79
C ASP A 287 -27.87 -11.68 1.18
N LYS A 288 -27.81 -10.59 0.40
CA LYS A 288 -26.84 -9.51 0.64
C LYS A 288 -26.89 -9.00 2.08
N ARG A 289 -28.10 -8.78 2.61
CA ARG A 289 -28.30 -8.30 3.99
C ARG A 289 -27.77 -9.29 5.03
N GLU A 290 -28.08 -10.57 4.87
CA GLU A 290 -27.61 -11.63 5.77
C GLU A 290 -26.10 -11.77 5.74
N LEU A 291 -25.50 -11.80 4.53
CA LEU A 291 -24.05 -11.88 4.36
C LEU A 291 -23.36 -10.68 4.98
N THR A 292 -23.95 -9.49 4.83
CA THR A 292 -23.42 -8.24 5.39
C THR A 292 -23.34 -8.33 6.92
N LEU A 293 -24.44 -8.74 7.57
CA LEU A 293 -24.49 -8.91 9.01
C LEU A 293 -23.54 -10.03 9.49
N TRP A 294 -23.49 -11.13 8.76
CA TRP A 294 -22.62 -12.26 9.10
C TRP A 294 -21.14 -11.90 9.00
N LEU A 295 -20.74 -11.16 7.96
CA LEU A 295 -19.36 -10.68 7.81
C LEU A 295 -19.02 -9.59 8.82
N ASP A 296 -19.96 -8.71 9.18
CA ASP A 296 -19.78 -7.72 10.24
C ASP A 296 -19.49 -8.37 11.60
N ASP A 297 -20.19 -9.45 11.96
CA ASP A 297 -19.86 -10.27 13.14
C ASP A 297 -18.42 -10.80 13.06
N LYS A 298 -17.93 -11.20 11.87
CA LYS A 298 -16.53 -11.65 11.72
C LYS A 298 -15.52 -10.52 11.89
N VAL A 299 -15.85 -9.29 11.48
CA VAL A 299 -15.04 -8.09 11.75
C VAL A 299 -14.93 -7.89 13.27
N ILE A 300 -16.07 -7.93 13.98
CA ILE A 300 -16.11 -7.72 15.44
C ILE A 300 -15.27 -8.78 16.17
N ARG A 301 -15.52 -10.07 15.91
CA ARG A 301 -14.77 -11.17 16.52
C ARG A 301 -13.28 -11.10 16.24
N PHE A 302 -12.91 -10.73 15.01
CA PHE A 302 -11.50 -10.51 14.68
C PHE A 302 -10.88 -9.45 15.57
N LEU A 303 -11.53 -8.29 15.74
CA LEU A 303 -10.98 -7.19 16.52
C LEU A 303 -10.95 -7.49 18.03
N GLU A 304 -11.89 -8.28 18.56
CA GLU A 304 -11.91 -8.70 19.96
C GLU A 304 -10.68 -9.51 20.37
N ASN A 305 -10.21 -10.40 19.49
CA ASN A 305 -9.06 -11.28 19.73
C ASN A 305 -8.07 -11.30 18.55
N MET A 306 -7.69 -10.10 18.11
CA MET A 306 -6.96 -9.87 16.85
C MET A 306 -5.64 -10.63 16.75
N GLY A 307 -4.79 -10.57 17.79
CA GLY A 307 -3.51 -11.25 17.81
C GLY A 307 -3.66 -12.77 17.67
N HIS A 308 -4.62 -13.37 18.36
CA HIS A 308 -4.89 -14.80 18.28
C HIS A 308 -5.36 -15.20 16.87
N HIS A 309 -6.28 -14.43 16.28
CA HIS A 309 -6.79 -14.72 14.94
C HIS A 309 -5.73 -14.52 13.85
N ILE A 310 -4.88 -13.50 13.97
CA ILE A 310 -3.71 -13.33 13.09
C ILE A 310 -2.79 -14.55 13.23
N GLN A 311 -2.44 -14.94 14.46
CA GLN A 311 -1.53 -16.06 14.69
C GLN A 311 -2.07 -17.38 14.10
N LYS A 312 -3.35 -17.70 14.34
CA LYS A 312 -3.93 -18.98 13.91
C LYS A 312 -4.27 -19.04 12.42
N THR A 313 -4.57 -17.91 11.79
CA THR A 313 -5.16 -17.89 10.44
C THR A 313 -4.23 -17.29 9.38
N VAL A 314 -3.40 -16.32 9.75
CA VAL A 314 -2.68 -15.48 8.79
C VAL A 314 -1.16 -15.65 8.91
N ASN A 315 -0.62 -15.56 10.12
CA ASN A 315 0.82 -15.63 10.37
C ASN A 315 1.10 -16.41 11.67
N ASN A 316 1.39 -17.69 11.56
CA ASN A 316 1.68 -18.56 12.70
C ASN A 316 3.00 -18.26 13.43
N ARG A 317 3.80 -17.30 12.94
CA ARG A 317 5.11 -16.95 13.52
C ARG A 317 5.05 -15.84 14.58
N LEU A 318 3.87 -15.30 14.90
CA LEU A 318 3.76 -14.28 15.94
C LEU A 318 4.20 -14.83 17.29
N LYS A 319 5.07 -14.10 17.99
CA LYS A 319 5.47 -14.41 19.36
C LYS A 319 4.32 -14.11 20.34
N PRO A 320 4.25 -14.78 21.51
CA PRO A 320 3.19 -14.55 22.51
C PRO A 320 3.03 -13.08 22.91
N GLU A 321 4.13 -12.34 23.05
CA GLU A 321 4.07 -10.91 23.38
C GLU A 321 3.49 -10.05 22.25
N GLU A 322 3.78 -10.39 20.99
CA GLU A 322 3.18 -9.73 19.84
C GLU A 322 1.67 -9.99 19.78
N VAL A 323 1.24 -11.21 20.09
CA VAL A 323 -0.19 -11.56 20.20
C VAL A 323 -0.91 -10.68 21.21
N LYS A 324 -0.35 -10.49 22.42
CA LYS A 324 -0.93 -9.59 23.44
C LYS A 324 -1.03 -8.16 22.94
N VAL A 325 0.01 -7.67 22.27
CA VAL A 325 0.07 -6.33 21.68
C VAL A 325 -1.03 -6.14 20.61
N PHE A 326 -1.19 -7.11 19.71
CA PHE A 326 -2.24 -7.08 18.69
C PHE A 326 -3.64 -7.14 19.31
N ASN A 327 -3.86 -7.95 20.35
CA ASN A 327 -5.14 -7.98 21.06
C ASN A 327 -5.48 -6.61 21.68
N LYS A 328 -4.50 -5.92 22.28
CA LYS A 328 -4.69 -4.56 22.82
C LYS A 328 -5.05 -3.55 21.71
N LEU A 329 -4.37 -3.62 20.56
CA LEU A 329 -4.69 -2.80 19.39
C LEU A 329 -6.09 -3.12 18.84
N GLY A 330 -6.46 -4.40 18.77
CA GLY A 330 -7.74 -4.88 18.27
C GLY A 330 -8.91 -4.29 19.05
N LYS A 331 -8.83 -4.33 20.39
CA LYS A 331 -9.84 -3.70 21.27
C LYS A 331 -9.98 -2.18 21.04
N LYS A 332 -8.88 -1.47 20.76
CA LYS A 332 -8.93 -0.02 20.41
C LYS A 332 -9.61 0.20 19.06
N LEU A 333 -9.28 -0.62 18.07
CA LEU A 333 -9.88 -0.55 16.73
C LEU A 333 -11.34 -0.96 16.74
N LEU A 334 -11.76 -1.91 17.58
CA LEU A 334 -13.17 -2.29 17.79
C LEU A 334 -13.98 -1.09 18.28
N LYS A 335 -13.51 -0.38 19.31
CA LYS A 335 -14.17 0.84 19.78
C LYS A 335 -14.28 1.90 18.68
N ARG A 336 -13.29 2.01 17.79
CA ARG A 336 -13.34 2.92 16.64
C ARG A 336 -14.36 2.45 15.60
N TYR A 337 -14.39 1.15 15.30
CA TYR A 337 -15.31 0.53 14.35
C TYR A 337 -16.77 0.73 14.77
N LEU A 338 -17.11 0.45 16.03
CA LEU A 338 -18.46 0.65 16.55
C LEU A 338 -18.88 2.13 16.51
N ARG A 339 -17.97 3.06 16.82
CA ARG A 339 -18.21 4.50 16.66
C ARG A 339 -18.43 4.91 15.21
N TYR A 340 -17.65 4.34 14.28
CA TYR A 340 -17.82 4.59 12.86
C TYR A 340 -19.21 4.14 12.38
N LYS A 341 -19.65 2.93 12.75
CA LYS A 341 -21.00 2.41 12.44
C LYS A 341 -22.10 3.33 12.99
N LYS A 342 -21.97 3.81 14.23
CA LYS A 342 -22.94 4.74 14.84
C LYS A 342 -23.04 6.07 14.07
N LYS A 343 -21.92 6.57 13.54
CA LYS A 343 -21.86 7.82 12.77
C LYS A 343 -22.35 7.67 11.33
N HIS A 344 -22.14 6.50 10.73
CA HIS A 344 -22.45 6.23 9.32
C HIS A 344 -23.60 5.21 9.24
N LYS A 345 -24.85 5.67 9.47
CA LYS A 345 -26.03 4.81 9.49
C LYS A 345 -26.25 3.99 8.22
N GLY A 346 -25.75 4.45 7.07
CA GLY A 346 -25.80 3.72 5.79
C GLY A 346 -24.79 2.58 5.66
N TYR A 347 -23.76 2.53 6.50
CA TYR A 347 -22.78 1.44 6.49
C TYR A 347 -23.29 0.26 7.33
N GLN A 348 -23.70 -0.81 6.66
CA GLN A 348 -24.27 -2.01 7.30
C GLN A 348 -23.22 -3.10 7.57
N GLY A 349 -22.10 -3.09 6.85
CA GLY A 349 -21.04 -4.09 6.98
C GLY A 349 -20.14 -4.12 5.73
N PRO A 350 -19.23 -5.09 5.65
CA PRO A 350 -18.13 -5.04 4.69
C PRO A 350 -18.48 -5.58 3.29
N VAL A 351 -19.71 -6.05 3.04
CA VAL A 351 -20.13 -6.48 1.70
C VAL A 351 -20.48 -5.24 0.89
N ASN A 352 -19.67 -4.95 -0.13
CA ASN A 352 -19.95 -3.86 -1.06
C ASN A 352 -20.94 -4.32 -2.15
N TRP A 353 -20.62 -5.44 -2.79
CA TRP A 353 -21.39 -5.98 -3.91
C TRP A 353 -21.43 -7.52 -3.86
N ILE A 354 -22.56 -8.09 -4.27
CA ILE A 354 -22.70 -9.53 -4.50
C ILE A 354 -23.65 -9.74 -5.68
N THR A 355 -23.29 -10.63 -6.59
CA THR A 355 -24.11 -10.98 -7.74
C THR A 355 -23.78 -12.38 -8.24
N LYS A 356 -24.75 -13.04 -8.86
CA LYS A 356 -24.50 -14.29 -9.59
C LYS A 356 -23.68 -13.98 -10.84
N VAL A 357 -22.82 -14.92 -11.20
CA VAL A 357 -22.14 -14.93 -12.51
C VAL A 357 -22.42 -16.25 -13.20
N TYR A 358 -22.54 -16.23 -14.51
CA TYR A 358 -22.85 -17.40 -15.33
C TYR A 358 -22.23 -17.26 -16.71
N LYS A 359 -22.16 -18.37 -17.45
CA LYS A 359 -21.75 -18.35 -18.86
C LYS A 359 -22.93 -17.97 -19.75
N ASP A 360 -22.73 -17.00 -20.64
CA ASP A 360 -23.68 -16.66 -21.69
C ASP A 360 -23.66 -17.71 -22.82
N GLU A 361 -24.46 -17.49 -23.86
CA GLU A 361 -24.58 -18.37 -25.03
C GLU A 361 -23.25 -18.58 -25.78
N ASN A 362 -22.30 -17.65 -25.64
CA ASN A 362 -20.96 -17.71 -26.23
C ASN A 362 -19.93 -18.32 -25.26
N GLY A 363 -20.36 -18.84 -24.11
CA GLY A 363 -19.49 -19.40 -23.08
C GLY A 363 -18.72 -18.35 -22.27
N LYS A 364 -19.05 -17.06 -22.40
CA LYS A 364 -18.37 -15.96 -21.71
C LYS A 364 -19.00 -15.72 -20.34
N TRP A 365 -18.16 -15.54 -19.32
CA TRP A 365 -18.63 -15.23 -17.97
C TRP A 365 -19.14 -13.80 -17.88
N VAL A 366 -20.43 -13.66 -17.55
CA VAL A 366 -21.14 -12.39 -17.41
C VAL A 366 -21.71 -12.23 -16.00
N PHE A 367 -21.92 -10.98 -15.60
CA PHE A 367 -22.61 -10.63 -14.35
C PHE A 367 -24.11 -10.65 -14.58
N GLU A 368 -24.86 -11.26 -13.67
CA GLU A 368 -26.32 -11.10 -13.63
C GLU A 368 -26.68 -9.64 -13.31
N ASN A 369 -25.96 -9.02 -12.38
CA ASN A 369 -26.07 -7.60 -12.06
C ASN A 369 -24.69 -6.95 -12.04
N LEU A 370 -24.47 -5.97 -12.92
CA LEU A 370 -23.19 -5.28 -13.05
C LEU A 370 -22.75 -4.65 -11.71
N PRO A 371 -21.48 -4.76 -11.32
CA PRO A 371 -20.88 -3.98 -10.23
C PRO A 371 -21.12 -2.47 -10.39
N PRO A 372 -21.22 -1.70 -9.29
CA PRO A 372 -21.59 -0.27 -9.34
C PRO A 372 -20.70 0.59 -10.22
N ASP A 373 -19.40 0.29 -10.27
CA ASP A 373 -18.40 0.98 -11.09
C ASP A 373 -18.52 0.68 -12.59
N LEU A 374 -19.15 -0.44 -12.95
CA LEU A 374 -19.49 -0.75 -14.35
C LEU A 374 -20.86 -0.21 -14.77
N GLN A 375 -21.74 0.12 -13.81
CA GLN A 375 -23.08 0.66 -14.12
C GLN A 375 -23.02 2.08 -14.73
N GLY A 376 -22.04 2.90 -14.31
CA GLY A 376 -21.86 4.28 -14.81
C GLY A 376 -21.44 4.34 -16.29
N ASN A 377 -20.71 3.34 -16.77
CA ASN A 377 -20.20 3.29 -18.14
C ASN A 377 -21.28 2.95 -19.19
N LYS A 378 -22.54 2.70 -18.80
CA LYS A 378 -23.66 2.63 -19.73
C LYS A 378 -23.89 3.92 -20.51
N LYS A 379 -23.43 5.07 -20.00
CA LYS A 379 -23.62 6.39 -20.63
C LYS A 379 -22.48 6.83 -21.55
N ASP A 380 -21.26 6.35 -21.31
CA ASP A 380 -20.06 6.88 -21.99
C ASP A 380 -19.49 5.96 -23.08
N GLY A 381 -20.13 4.81 -23.38
CA GLY A 381 -19.77 3.95 -24.52
C GLY A 381 -18.38 3.28 -24.45
N THR A 382 -17.56 3.58 -23.44
CA THR A 382 -16.18 3.10 -23.35
C THR A 382 -15.96 2.18 -22.15
N LEU A 383 -16.34 0.92 -22.32
CA LEU A 383 -15.61 -0.19 -21.72
C LEU A 383 -14.92 -0.87 -22.90
N PHE A 384 -13.58 -0.93 -22.88
CA PHE A 384 -12.69 -1.64 -23.82
C PHE A 384 -13.47 -2.38 -24.94
N ASP A 385 -13.53 -1.75 -26.12
CA ASP A 385 -14.03 -2.30 -27.38
C ASP A 385 -15.52 -2.69 -27.48
N GLY A 386 -16.41 -2.06 -26.72
CA GLY A 386 -17.87 -2.16 -26.96
C GLY A 386 -18.48 -3.54 -26.67
N ALA A 387 -17.71 -4.48 -26.12
CA ALA A 387 -18.18 -5.77 -25.65
C ALA A 387 -18.60 -5.68 -24.18
N ASN A 388 -19.68 -6.38 -23.79
CA ASN A 388 -20.08 -6.53 -22.40
C ASN A 388 -18.86 -6.91 -21.52
N ALA A 389 -18.62 -6.14 -20.45
CA ALA A 389 -17.48 -6.35 -19.55
C ALA A 389 -17.52 -7.76 -18.97
N SER A 390 -16.54 -8.60 -19.34
CA SER A 390 -16.46 -9.96 -18.81
C SER A 390 -16.03 -9.92 -17.34
N VAL A 391 -16.49 -10.91 -16.56
CA VAL A 391 -16.08 -11.05 -15.15
C VAL A 391 -14.57 -11.23 -15.03
N SER A 392 -13.95 -11.89 -16.01
CA SER A 392 -12.51 -12.10 -16.10
C SER A 392 -11.76 -10.78 -16.31
N ASP A 393 -12.15 -9.99 -17.32
CA ASP A 393 -11.48 -8.73 -17.66
C ASP A 393 -11.54 -7.72 -16.51
N TYR A 394 -12.67 -7.72 -15.78
CA TYR A 394 -12.85 -6.89 -14.60
C TYR A 394 -11.75 -7.13 -13.55
N ILE A 395 -11.42 -8.39 -13.26
CA ILE A 395 -10.39 -8.76 -12.28
C ILE A 395 -8.97 -8.65 -12.90
N LYS A 396 -8.84 -8.87 -14.22
CA LYS A 396 -7.58 -8.83 -14.96
C LYS A 396 -7.00 -7.41 -15.10
N LYS A 397 -7.84 -6.38 -15.00
CA LYS A 397 -7.52 -4.94 -15.18
C LYS A 397 -6.15 -4.51 -14.66
N TYR A 398 -5.80 -4.83 -13.40
CA TYR A 398 -4.53 -4.38 -12.81
C TYR A 398 -3.32 -5.19 -13.25
N ILE A 399 -3.51 -6.43 -13.71
CA ILE A 399 -2.41 -7.21 -14.30
C ILE A 399 -2.03 -6.58 -15.64
N ILE A 400 -3.03 -6.21 -16.46
CA ILE A 400 -2.82 -5.50 -17.74
C ILE A 400 -2.19 -4.13 -17.49
N LYS A 401 -2.71 -3.37 -16.52
CA LYS A 401 -2.15 -2.05 -16.17
C LYS A 401 -0.68 -2.16 -15.75
N ASN A 402 -0.32 -3.19 -14.99
CA ASN A 402 1.05 -3.47 -14.62
C ASN A 402 1.91 -3.87 -15.83
N LEU A 403 1.39 -4.72 -16.74
CA LEU A 403 2.10 -5.08 -17.97
C LEU A 403 2.44 -3.83 -18.79
N ASN A 404 1.46 -2.97 -19.03
CA ASN A 404 1.65 -1.73 -19.76
C ASN A 404 2.69 -0.85 -19.06
N SER A 405 2.60 -0.70 -17.74
CA SER A 405 3.56 0.08 -16.97
C SER A 405 4.99 -0.50 -17.01
N ALA A 406 5.14 -1.82 -17.10
CA ALA A 406 6.46 -2.46 -17.24
C ALA A 406 7.04 -2.31 -18.66
N LEU A 407 6.18 -2.31 -19.68
CA LEU A 407 6.58 -2.10 -21.08
C LEU A 407 6.96 -0.64 -21.38
N GLU A 408 6.34 0.32 -20.70
CA GLU A 408 6.59 1.76 -20.88
C GLU A 408 7.91 2.27 -20.28
N GLY A 409 8.68 1.43 -19.56
CA GLY A 409 9.94 1.83 -18.93
C GLY A 409 9.77 2.71 -17.66
N THR A 410 10.85 3.18 -17.06
CA THR A 410 10.86 3.97 -15.80
C THR A 410 10.52 5.45 -15.98
N ASP A 411 10.49 5.95 -17.22
CA ASP A 411 10.42 7.40 -17.52
C ASP A 411 9.03 8.03 -17.32
N LYS A 412 7.98 7.22 -17.14
CA LYS A 412 6.62 7.69 -16.86
C LYS A 412 6.27 7.57 -15.37
N GLU A 413 5.54 8.57 -14.87
CA GLU A 413 5.00 8.58 -13.51
C GLU A 413 4.19 7.31 -13.25
N LYS A 414 4.59 6.53 -12.23
CA LYS A 414 3.96 5.24 -11.93
C LYS A 414 2.65 5.42 -11.17
N ASP A 415 1.70 4.54 -11.45
CA ASP A 415 0.40 4.53 -10.77
C ASP A 415 0.56 4.18 -9.27
N PRO A 416 0.06 5.02 -8.33
CA PRO A 416 0.01 4.70 -6.90
C PRO A 416 -0.65 3.36 -6.59
N LYS A 417 -1.63 2.93 -7.38
CA LYS A 417 -2.31 1.63 -7.21
C LYS A 417 -1.39 0.45 -7.52
N LEU A 418 -0.41 0.63 -8.41
CA LEU A 418 0.58 -0.40 -8.68
C LEU A 418 1.58 -0.50 -7.53
N ALA A 419 2.11 0.65 -7.09
CA ALA A 419 3.01 0.76 -5.94
C ALA A 419 2.38 0.20 -4.66
N TRP A 420 1.05 0.27 -4.52
CA TRP A 420 0.30 -0.34 -3.42
C TRP A 420 0.53 -1.85 -3.32
N TYR A 421 0.56 -2.61 -4.42
CA TYR A 421 0.82 -4.06 -4.38
C TYR A 421 2.23 -4.38 -3.87
N TRP A 422 3.20 -3.52 -4.18
CA TRP A 422 4.56 -3.62 -3.65
C TRP A 422 4.58 -3.31 -2.15
N LEU A 423 3.89 -2.24 -1.72
CA LEU A 423 3.76 -1.85 -0.31
C LEU A 423 3.13 -2.96 0.55
N VAL A 424 1.95 -3.46 0.19
CA VAL A 424 1.23 -4.47 1.00
C VAL A 424 1.76 -5.89 0.81
N ARG A 425 2.67 -6.09 -0.15
CA ARG A 425 3.27 -7.38 -0.53
C ARG A 425 2.24 -8.47 -0.83
N VAL A 426 1.16 -8.13 -1.54
CA VAL A 426 0.14 -9.09 -1.99
C VAL A 426 0.30 -9.38 -3.48
N PRO A 427 -0.04 -10.59 -3.96
CA PRO A 427 -0.16 -10.84 -5.38
C PRO A 427 -1.37 -10.09 -5.96
N PHE A 428 -1.36 -9.85 -7.27
CA PHE A 428 -2.51 -9.27 -7.99
C PHE A 428 -3.77 -10.11 -7.79
N TYR A 429 -3.62 -11.43 -7.85
CA TYR A 429 -4.69 -12.38 -7.63
C TYR A 429 -4.18 -13.64 -6.91
N THR A 430 -5.11 -14.43 -6.37
CA THR A 430 -4.86 -15.78 -5.87
C THR A 430 -5.90 -16.74 -6.43
N ILE A 431 -5.47 -17.97 -6.71
CA ILE A 431 -6.31 -19.01 -7.31
C ILE A 431 -6.40 -20.19 -6.34
N SER A 432 -7.58 -20.80 -6.18
CA SER A 432 -7.74 -22.06 -5.45
C SER A 432 -6.98 -23.21 -6.13
N PRO A 433 -6.41 -24.18 -5.40
CA PRO A 433 -5.64 -25.29 -5.99
C PRO A 433 -6.36 -26.05 -7.12
N LYS A 434 -7.68 -26.24 -7.00
CA LYS A 434 -8.52 -26.89 -8.03
C LYS A 434 -8.56 -26.18 -9.40
N LEU A 435 -8.12 -24.92 -9.47
CA LEU A 435 -8.10 -24.12 -10.70
C LEU A 435 -6.66 -23.88 -11.17
N ARG A 436 -5.68 -24.64 -10.66
CA ARG A 436 -4.29 -24.58 -11.10
C ARG A 436 -3.97 -25.86 -11.83
N LYS A 437 -3.21 -25.76 -12.92
CA LYS A 437 -2.61 -26.93 -13.54
C LYS A 437 -1.64 -27.59 -12.54
N PRO A 438 -1.74 -28.90 -12.29
CA PRO A 438 -0.73 -29.63 -11.54
C PRO A 438 0.62 -29.44 -12.22
N GLN A 439 1.61 -28.98 -11.46
CA GLN A 439 3.00 -28.89 -11.91
C GLN A 439 3.84 -29.66 -10.90
N GLU A 440 4.70 -30.54 -11.40
CA GLU A 440 5.74 -31.14 -10.57
C GLU A 440 6.69 -30.04 -10.12
N ASN A 441 7.02 -30.04 -8.84
CA ASN A 441 8.03 -29.13 -8.33
C ASN A 441 9.38 -29.60 -8.88
N PRO A 442 10.15 -28.74 -9.57
CA PRO A 442 11.50 -29.10 -9.96
C PRO A 442 12.32 -29.40 -8.68
N PRO A 443 13.27 -30.35 -8.75
CA PRO A 443 14.13 -30.65 -7.61
C PRO A 443 14.91 -29.39 -7.17
N PRO A 444 15.24 -29.27 -5.87
CA PRO A 444 16.04 -28.16 -5.40
C PRO A 444 17.41 -28.21 -6.08
N LEU A 445 17.85 -27.08 -6.64
CA LEU A 445 19.09 -26.99 -7.41
C LEU A 445 20.38 -27.11 -6.55
N GLY A 446 20.28 -27.33 -5.24
CA GLY A 446 21.44 -27.39 -4.33
C GLY A 446 22.19 -26.07 -4.12
N LEU A 447 21.88 -25.02 -4.88
CA LEU A 447 22.57 -23.74 -4.84
C LEU A 447 22.29 -22.93 -3.55
N VAL A 448 23.34 -22.31 -3.01
CA VAL A 448 23.27 -21.40 -1.87
C VAL A 448 23.09 -19.97 -2.36
N PHE A 449 22.02 -19.29 -1.91
CA PHE A 449 21.80 -17.88 -2.22
C PHE A 449 22.74 -17.00 -1.39
N LEU A 450 23.61 -16.23 -2.07
CA LEU A 450 24.57 -15.33 -1.42
C LEU A 450 24.00 -13.93 -1.22
N GLY A 451 23.22 -13.44 -2.19
CA GLY A 451 22.64 -12.09 -2.10
C GLY A 451 22.20 -11.54 -3.44
N SER A 452 21.87 -10.25 -3.43
CA SER A 452 21.56 -9.48 -4.63
C SER A 452 22.52 -8.30 -4.73
N TYR A 453 23.24 -8.22 -5.83
CA TYR A 453 24.35 -7.29 -6.04
C TYR A 453 24.17 -6.60 -7.39
N SER A 454 24.68 -5.38 -7.54
CA SER A 454 24.88 -4.83 -8.88
C SER A 454 26.01 -5.59 -9.58
N GLU A 455 26.06 -5.55 -10.91
CA GLU A 455 27.22 -6.10 -11.65
C GLU A 455 28.53 -5.44 -11.19
N TRP A 456 28.46 -4.15 -10.85
CA TRP A 456 29.58 -3.40 -10.29
C TRP A 456 30.04 -3.98 -8.94
N ASP A 457 29.13 -4.19 -7.99
CA ASP A 457 29.46 -4.80 -6.68
C ASP A 457 30.09 -6.19 -6.83
N LEU A 458 29.65 -6.98 -7.82
CA LEU A 458 30.21 -8.31 -8.08
C LEU A 458 31.65 -8.26 -8.58
N SER A 459 31.97 -7.29 -9.44
CA SER A 459 33.34 -7.14 -9.95
C SER A 459 34.36 -6.89 -8.84
N TYR A 460 33.95 -6.29 -7.72
CA TYR A 460 34.80 -6.08 -6.54
C TYR A 460 34.83 -7.25 -5.55
N LEU A 461 33.86 -8.18 -5.62
CA LEU A 461 33.75 -9.32 -4.70
C LEU A 461 34.36 -10.61 -5.27
N LEU A 462 34.64 -10.64 -6.57
CA LEU A 462 35.23 -11.77 -7.30
C LEU A 462 36.73 -11.57 -7.60
N VAL A 463 37.31 -10.47 -7.12
CA VAL A 463 38.76 -10.25 -6.97
C VAL A 463 39.13 -10.63 -5.54
#